data_AF-A0A833WBH7-F1
#
_entry.id   AF-A0A833WBH7-F1
#
_cell.length_a   1.000
_cell.length_b   1.000
_cell.length_c   1.000
_cell.angle_alpha   90.00
_cell.angle_beta   90.00
_cell.angle_gamma   90.00
#
_symmetry.space_group_name_H-M   'P 1'
#
loop_
_entity.id
_entity.type
_entity.pdbx_description
1 polymer ?
#
loop_
_entity_poly.entity_id
_entity_poly.type
_entity_poly.pdbx_seq_one_letter_code
_entity_poly.pdbx_strand_id
1 'polypeptide(L)'
;MESPSHTRGLGRLRGVFNWVLSYRRDSDIFVPYGRLEPREGPPPPLPAKRGVAAWVISNFQKRQRRVQLYRQLAPHLQVDVFGRAVGQPLCADCLLRAVGRYRFYLSFENSEHRDYITEKFWRNALSAGAVPVVLGPPRAAYEAVAPPDAFVHVDDFGSARELAAFLAGMNESCYRRYFAWRDRFRVRLFSDWRERFCAICARFPQLPRGQVYQDLEGWFQA
;
A
#
# COMPACT_ATOMS: atom_id res chain seq x y z
N MET A 1 2.87 -11.99 0.03
CA MET A 1 1.86 -12.31 1.06
C MET A 1 0.53 -11.82 0.54
N GLU A 2 -0.60 -12.19 1.11
CA GLU A 2 -1.91 -11.81 0.57
C GLU A 2 -2.88 -11.62 1.74
N SER A 3 -3.91 -10.83 1.54
CA SER A 3 -4.94 -10.53 2.54
C SER A 3 -5.81 -11.74 2.93
N PRO A 4 -6.54 -11.67 4.06
CA PRO A 4 -7.50 -12.69 4.46
C PRO A 4 -8.57 -12.97 3.40
N SER A 5 -9.16 -11.94 2.77
CA SER A 5 -10.18 -12.13 1.71
C SER A 5 -9.70 -12.94 0.51
N HIS A 6 -8.39 -13.05 0.32
CA HIS A 6 -7.75 -13.76 -0.79
C HIS A 6 -6.92 -14.96 -0.33
N THR A 7 -6.98 -15.33 0.95
CA THR A 7 -6.32 -16.50 1.53
C THR A 7 -7.40 -17.46 2.02
N ARG A 8 -7.43 -18.69 1.52
CA ARG A 8 -8.49 -19.68 1.81
C ARG A 8 -7.93 -20.90 2.52
N GLY A 9 -8.78 -21.55 3.33
CA GLY A 9 -8.49 -22.86 3.91
C GLY A 9 -7.63 -22.83 5.16
N LEU A 10 -7.47 -21.67 5.81
CA LEU A 10 -6.70 -21.56 7.06
C LEU A 10 -7.37 -22.33 8.21
N GLY A 11 -8.70 -22.46 8.22
CA GLY A 11 -9.40 -23.28 9.21
C GLY A 11 -8.99 -24.76 9.22
N ARG A 12 -8.51 -25.29 8.08
CA ARG A 12 -7.98 -26.67 7.98
C ARG A 12 -6.60 -26.83 8.62
N LEU A 13 -5.98 -25.72 9.00
CA LEU A 13 -4.63 -25.66 9.57
C LEU A 13 -4.67 -25.32 11.07
N ARG A 14 -5.85 -25.46 11.69
CA ARG A 14 -6.03 -25.35 13.14
C ARG A 14 -5.05 -26.27 13.87
N GLY A 15 -4.32 -25.71 14.83
CA GLY A 15 -3.42 -26.48 15.67
C GLY A 15 -2.11 -26.92 14.99
N VAL A 16 -1.87 -26.51 13.74
CA VAL A 16 -0.71 -26.96 12.96
C VAL A 16 0.51 -26.06 13.15
N PHE A 17 0.31 -24.74 13.20
CA PHE A 17 1.41 -23.77 13.19
C PHE A 17 1.63 -23.13 14.56
N ASN A 18 2.88 -23.09 15.00
CA ASN A 18 3.31 -22.38 16.20
C ASN A 18 3.47 -20.87 15.95
N TRP A 19 3.99 -20.51 14.77
CA TRP A 19 4.37 -19.14 14.42
C TRP A 19 3.86 -18.74 13.04
N VAL A 20 3.60 -17.44 12.88
CA VAL A 20 3.16 -16.84 11.63
C VAL A 20 4.13 -15.76 11.19
N LEU A 21 4.54 -15.84 9.92
CA LEU A 21 5.25 -14.77 9.22
C LEU A 21 4.24 -14.04 8.31
N SER A 22 3.97 -12.76 8.58
CA SER A 22 2.97 -11.99 7.84
C SER A 22 3.29 -10.50 7.80
N TYR A 23 2.50 -9.75 7.03
CA TYR A 23 2.52 -8.28 7.03
C TYR A 23 1.80 -7.68 8.24
N ARG A 24 1.09 -8.48 9.04
CA ARG A 24 0.45 -7.99 10.26
C ARG A 24 1.48 -7.70 11.33
N ARG A 25 1.37 -6.54 11.99
CA ARG A 25 2.34 -6.11 13.02
C ARG A 25 2.29 -6.97 14.27
N ASP A 26 1.18 -7.66 14.52
CA ASP A 26 0.98 -8.62 15.61
C ASP A 26 1.31 -10.08 15.23
N SER A 27 1.95 -10.31 14.08
CA SER A 27 2.49 -11.63 13.75
C SER A 27 3.80 -11.90 14.50
N ASP A 28 4.09 -13.17 14.75
CA ASP A 28 5.32 -13.58 15.45
C ASP A 28 6.57 -13.08 14.71
N ILE A 29 6.52 -13.11 13.37
CA ILE A 29 7.57 -12.61 12.48
C ILE A 29 6.95 -11.60 11.51
N PHE A 30 6.95 -10.32 11.92
CA PHE A 30 6.47 -9.22 11.09
C PHE A 30 7.40 -8.92 9.91
N VAL A 31 6.85 -8.98 8.71
CA VAL A 31 7.54 -8.67 7.45
C VAL A 31 6.66 -7.73 6.62
N PRO A 32 6.90 -6.41 6.63
CA PRO A 32 6.10 -5.48 5.84
C PRO A 32 6.47 -5.54 4.35
N TYR A 33 5.66 -4.89 3.51
CA TYR A 33 6.00 -4.68 2.09
C TYR A 33 7.08 -3.60 1.90
N GLY A 34 7.09 -2.62 2.79
CA GLY A 34 8.10 -1.59 2.86
C GLY A 34 8.09 -0.88 4.21
N ARG A 35 9.11 -0.04 4.42
CA ARG A 35 9.20 0.86 5.57
C ARG A 35 9.90 2.14 5.17
N LEU A 36 9.70 3.20 5.95
CA LEU A 36 10.55 4.38 5.91
C LEU A 36 11.80 4.13 6.75
N GLU A 37 12.96 4.41 6.18
CA GLU A 37 14.24 4.39 6.89
C GLU A 37 14.87 5.78 6.85
N PRO A 38 15.67 6.16 7.87
CA PRO A 38 16.45 7.39 7.82
C PRO A 38 17.22 7.51 6.50
N ARG A 39 17.20 8.72 5.93
CA ARG A 39 17.96 9.07 4.74
C ARG A 39 19.25 9.78 5.14
N GLU A 40 20.31 9.45 4.43
CA GLU A 40 21.53 10.26 4.38
C GLU A 40 21.55 11.03 3.05
N GLY A 41 21.91 12.32 3.12
CA GLY A 41 21.97 13.21 1.97
C GLY A 41 20.61 13.69 1.44
N PRO A 42 20.60 14.56 0.41
CA PRO A 42 19.38 15.13 -0.13
C PRO A 42 18.51 14.09 -0.85
N PRO A 43 17.17 14.26 -0.87
CA PRO A 43 16.31 13.39 -1.66
C PRO A 43 16.53 13.61 -3.16
N PRO A 44 16.35 12.56 -4.00
CA PRO A 44 16.41 12.74 -5.44
C PRO A 44 15.26 13.65 -5.91
N PRO A 45 15.43 14.37 -7.03
CA PRO A 45 14.40 15.24 -7.57
C PRO A 45 13.13 14.46 -7.90
N LEU A 46 11.97 15.10 -7.74
CA LEU A 46 10.70 14.51 -8.15
C LEU A 46 10.61 14.51 -9.69
N PRO A 47 10.03 13.46 -10.30
CA PRO A 47 9.80 13.46 -11.73
C PRO A 47 8.82 14.56 -12.15
N ALA A 48 8.99 15.07 -13.38
CA ALA A 48 8.06 16.04 -13.96
C ALA A 48 6.65 15.45 -14.09
N LYS A 49 5.65 16.20 -13.65
CA LYS A 49 4.24 15.78 -13.65
C LYS A 49 3.57 16.20 -14.95
N ARG A 50 2.77 15.30 -15.51
CA ARG A 50 2.03 15.45 -16.77
C ARG A 50 0.55 15.10 -16.64
N GLY A 51 0.20 14.25 -15.67
CA GLY A 51 -1.17 13.84 -15.42
C GLY A 51 -1.59 14.05 -13.95
N VAL A 52 -2.91 14.04 -13.73
CA VAL A 52 -3.48 14.24 -12.40
C VAL A 52 -3.34 12.97 -11.56
N ALA A 53 -4.00 11.88 -11.97
CA ALA A 53 -3.99 10.62 -11.24
C ALA A 53 -3.76 9.44 -12.17
N ALA A 54 -3.10 8.40 -11.67
CA ALA A 54 -2.98 7.12 -12.34
C ALA A 54 -3.41 5.96 -11.45
N TRP A 55 -3.86 4.88 -12.07
CA TRP A 55 -4.19 3.63 -11.39
C TRP A 55 -3.69 2.42 -12.17
N VAL A 56 -2.85 1.59 -11.55
CA VAL A 56 -2.38 0.34 -12.16
C VAL A 56 -3.13 -0.83 -11.54
N ILE A 57 -3.98 -1.50 -12.31
CA ILE A 57 -4.84 -2.59 -11.84
C ILE A 57 -4.81 -3.80 -12.78
N SER A 58 -4.69 -4.99 -12.21
CA SER A 58 -4.79 -6.27 -12.94
C SER A 58 -6.04 -7.07 -12.58
N ASN A 59 -6.49 -7.01 -11.32
CA ASN A 59 -7.67 -7.77 -10.86
C ASN A 59 -8.87 -6.83 -10.72
N PHE A 60 -9.64 -6.65 -11.80
CA PHE A 60 -10.78 -5.73 -11.81
C PHE A 60 -12.09 -6.49 -11.62
N GLN A 61 -12.60 -6.50 -10.39
CA GLN A 61 -13.88 -7.13 -10.07
C GLN A 61 -14.91 -6.10 -9.62
N LYS A 62 -16.07 -6.06 -10.28
CA LYS A 62 -17.12 -5.05 -10.06
C LYS A 62 -17.58 -4.92 -8.60
N ARG A 63 -17.47 -6.00 -7.82
CA ARG A 63 -17.88 -6.07 -6.41
C ARG A 63 -16.82 -5.55 -5.43
N GLN A 64 -15.57 -5.36 -5.87
CA GLN A 64 -14.52 -4.83 -5.00
C GLN A 64 -14.75 -3.35 -4.70
N ARG A 65 -14.58 -2.96 -3.43
CA ARG A 65 -14.71 -1.57 -2.97
C ARG A 65 -13.89 -0.60 -3.82
N ARG A 66 -12.63 -0.95 -4.14
CA ARG A 66 -11.76 -0.13 -5.01
C ARG A 66 -12.33 0.16 -6.39
N VAL A 67 -13.05 -0.79 -6.98
CA VAL A 67 -13.65 -0.64 -8.31
C VAL A 67 -14.91 0.21 -8.22
N GLN A 68 -15.70 0.04 -7.16
CA GLN A 68 -16.87 0.87 -6.89
C GLN A 68 -16.46 2.33 -6.64
N LEU A 69 -15.46 2.56 -5.79
CA LEU A 69 -14.93 3.90 -5.52
C LEU A 69 -14.35 4.54 -6.79
N TYR A 70 -13.53 3.80 -7.56
CA TYR A 70 -13.02 4.30 -8.83
C TYR A 70 -14.14 4.75 -9.79
N ARG A 71 -15.24 3.98 -9.90
CA ARG A 71 -16.39 4.35 -10.74
C ARG A 71 -17.11 5.61 -10.29
N GLN A 72 -17.13 5.87 -9.00
CA GLN A 72 -17.69 7.12 -8.44
C GLN A 72 -16.73 8.29 -8.62
N LEU A 73 -15.42 8.03 -8.61
CA LEU A 73 -14.37 9.04 -8.74
C LEU A 73 -14.13 9.47 -10.20
N ALA A 74 -14.13 8.53 -11.14
CA ALA A 74 -13.76 8.75 -12.54
C ALA A 74 -14.58 9.85 -13.27
N PRO A 75 -15.88 10.06 -13.00
CA PRO A 75 -16.64 11.18 -13.57
C PRO A 75 -16.18 12.57 -13.09
N HIS A 76 -15.42 12.64 -12.01
CA HIS A 76 -15.03 13.88 -11.34
C HIS A 76 -13.52 14.15 -11.38
N LEU A 77 -12.71 13.16 -11.74
CA LEU A 77 -11.25 13.23 -11.75
C LEU A 77 -10.69 12.46 -12.94
N GLN A 78 -9.79 13.07 -13.72
CA GLN A 78 -9.06 12.35 -14.75
C GLN A 78 -8.10 11.34 -14.11
N VAL A 79 -8.39 10.06 -14.33
CA VAL A 79 -7.57 8.94 -13.87
C VAL A 79 -7.16 8.09 -15.06
N ASP A 80 -5.86 8.06 -15.37
CA ASP A 80 -5.33 7.19 -16.41
C ASP A 80 -5.11 5.78 -15.84
N VAL A 81 -5.77 4.80 -16.44
CA VAL A 81 -5.77 3.41 -15.95
C VAL A 81 -4.82 2.57 -16.79
N PHE A 82 -3.96 1.83 -16.11
CA PHE A 82 -3.02 0.89 -16.69
C PHE A 82 -3.22 -0.51 -16.07
N GLY A 83 -2.53 -1.49 -16.65
CA GLY A 83 -2.48 -2.86 -16.16
C GLY A 83 -3.30 -3.84 -17.00
N ARG A 84 -3.26 -5.12 -16.59
CA ARG A 84 -3.89 -6.21 -17.34
C ARG A 84 -5.40 -6.06 -17.47
N ALA A 85 -6.05 -5.39 -16.53
CA ALA A 85 -7.51 -5.21 -16.55
C ALA A 85 -8.01 -4.36 -17.73
N VAL A 86 -7.17 -3.53 -18.31
CA VAL A 86 -7.51 -2.62 -19.42
C VAL A 86 -6.64 -2.86 -20.66
N GLY A 87 -5.94 -3.99 -20.73
CA GLY A 87 -5.08 -4.33 -21.87
C GLY A 87 -3.83 -3.45 -22.01
N GLN A 88 -3.43 -2.72 -20.95
CA GLN A 88 -2.24 -1.86 -20.95
C GLN A 88 -1.24 -2.26 -19.86
N PRO A 89 -0.69 -3.50 -19.90
CA PRO A 89 0.27 -3.94 -18.89
C PRO A 89 1.52 -3.06 -18.89
N LEU A 90 2.03 -2.73 -17.71
CA LEU A 90 3.32 -2.08 -17.55
C LEU A 90 4.39 -3.12 -17.23
N CYS A 91 5.55 -3.01 -17.87
CA CYS A 91 6.71 -3.81 -17.49
C CYS A 91 7.17 -3.44 -16.07
N ALA A 92 7.91 -4.34 -15.42
CA ALA A 92 8.38 -4.13 -14.04
C ALA A 92 9.15 -2.81 -13.87
N ASP A 93 10.04 -2.49 -14.81
CA ASP A 93 10.87 -1.27 -14.84
C ASP A 93 10.15 -0.04 -15.40
N CYS A 94 9.00 -0.25 -16.03
CA CYS A 94 8.18 0.80 -16.61
C CYS A 94 7.28 1.45 -15.55
N LEU A 95 6.87 0.67 -14.54
CA LEU A 95 5.86 1.09 -13.58
C LEU A 95 6.21 2.41 -12.87
N LEU A 96 7.41 2.50 -12.29
CA LEU A 96 7.81 3.69 -11.53
C LEU A 96 7.93 4.92 -12.45
N ARG A 97 8.45 4.73 -13.67
CA ARG A 97 8.53 5.81 -14.67
C ARG A 97 7.15 6.27 -15.13
N ALA A 98 6.22 5.34 -15.35
CA ALA A 98 4.87 5.66 -15.75
C ALA A 98 4.13 6.41 -14.65
N VAL A 99 4.11 5.87 -13.43
CA VAL A 99 3.41 6.45 -12.28
C VAL A 99 4.04 7.78 -11.84
N GLY A 100 5.36 7.91 -11.90
CA GLY A 100 6.07 9.13 -11.52
C GLY A 100 5.66 10.36 -12.32
N ARG A 101 5.05 10.20 -13.50
CA ARG A 101 4.50 11.30 -14.31
C ARG A 101 3.15 11.83 -13.79
N TYR A 102 2.57 11.23 -12.75
CA TYR A 102 1.30 11.66 -12.16
C TYR A 102 1.52 12.29 -10.79
N ARG A 103 0.65 13.24 -10.43
CA ARG A 103 0.64 13.83 -9.08
C ARG A 103 0.23 12.77 -8.07
N PHE A 104 -0.86 12.08 -8.37
CA PHE A 104 -1.51 11.11 -7.49
C PHE A 104 -1.46 9.71 -8.10
N TYR A 105 -1.34 8.71 -7.23
CA TYR A 105 -1.51 7.33 -7.59
C TYR A 105 -2.59 6.70 -6.71
N LEU A 106 -3.57 6.04 -7.32
CA LEU A 106 -4.61 5.33 -6.57
C LEU A 106 -4.01 4.03 -5.99
N SER A 107 -3.50 4.13 -4.76
CA SER A 107 -2.95 3.02 -3.97
C SER A 107 -4.06 2.17 -3.35
N PHE A 108 -5.04 1.76 -4.14
CA PHE A 108 -6.20 1.02 -3.67
C PHE A 108 -5.91 -0.46 -3.52
N GLU A 109 -5.96 -0.96 -2.28
CA GLU A 109 -5.80 -2.37 -1.96
C GLU A 109 -6.96 -3.21 -2.48
N ASN A 110 -6.71 -4.49 -2.76
CA ASN A 110 -7.72 -5.41 -3.25
C ASN A 110 -8.78 -5.77 -2.19
N SER A 111 -8.48 -5.51 -0.93
CA SER A 111 -9.32 -5.75 0.24
C SER A 111 -8.83 -4.87 1.39
N GLU A 112 -9.71 -4.62 2.34
CA GLU A 112 -9.47 -3.73 3.48
C GLU A 112 -9.27 -4.60 4.72
N HIS A 113 -8.01 -4.79 5.13
CA HIS A 113 -7.63 -5.62 6.26
C HIS A 113 -6.58 -4.91 7.09
N ARG A 114 -6.57 -5.19 8.39
CA ARG A 114 -5.62 -4.63 9.35
C ARG A 114 -4.18 -4.74 8.84
N ASP A 115 -3.47 -3.63 8.84
CA ASP A 115 -2.05 -3.51 8.43
C ASP A 115 -1.74 -3.89 6.97
N TYR A 116 -2.76 -4.16 6.14
CA TYR A 116 -2.55 -4.60 4.76
C TYR A 116 -2.20 -3.41 3.85
N ILE A 117 -0.95 -2.98 3.93
CA ILE A 117 -0.36 -1.87 3.16
C ILE A 117 0.75 -2.43 2.27
N THR A 118 0.50 -2.49 0.96
CA THR A 118 1.29 -3.32 0.04
C THR A 118 2.25 -2.54 -0.85
N GLU A 119 2.77 -3.17 -1.91
CA GLU A 119 3.57 -2.52 -2.94
C GLU A 119 2.85 -1.32 -3.58
N LYS A 120 1.52 -1.25 -3.54
CA LYS A 120 0.75 -0.13 -4.10
C LYS A 120 1.04 1.18 -3.39
N PHE A 121 1.21 1.14 -2.08
CA PHE A 121 1.60 2.30 -1.28
C PHE A 121 3.11 2.54 -1.39
N TRP A 122 3.90 1.52 -1.08
CA TRP A 122 5.36 1.66 -0.95
C TRP A 122 6.08 1.85 -2.29
N ARG A 123 5.98 0.85 -3.17
CA ARG A 123 6.73 0.82 -4.43
C ARG A 123 6.07 1.71 -5.47
N ASN A 124 4.78 1.51 -5.72
CA ASN A 124 4.13 2.11 -6.87
C ASN A 124 3.89 3.61 -6.69
N ALA A 125 3.61 4.08 -5.47
CA ALA A 125 3.40 5.52 -5.20
C ALA A 125 4.66 6.20 -4.64
N LEU A 126 5.04 5.87 -3.39
CA LEU A 126 6.11 6.62 -2.70
C LEU A 126 7.46 6.52 -3.42
N SER A 127 7.88 5.32 -3.87
CA SER A 127 9.12 5.17 -4.64
C SER A 127 9.05 5.80 -6.04
N ALA A 128 7.86 5.89 -6.65
CA ALA A 128 7.68 6.58 -7.94
C ALA A 128 7.63 8.11 -7.80
N GLY A 129 7.54 8.64 -6.57
CA GLY A 129 7.40 10.06 -6.31
C GLY A 129 6.01 10.61 -6.63
N ALA A 130 4.96 9.78 -6.55
CA ALA A 130 3.57 10.20 -6.59
C ALA A 130 2.98 10.16 -5.17
N VAL A 131 2.01 11.04 -4.90
CA VAL A 131 1.28 11.03 -3.63
C VAL A 131 0.27 9.87 -3.65
N PRO A 132 0.34 8.90 -2.73
CA PRO A 132 -0.63 7.82 -2.65
C PRO A 132 -1.99 8.35 -2.18
N VAL A 133 -3.04 8.00 -2.93
CA VAL A 133 -4.44 8.10 -2.51
C VAL A 133 -4.86 6.69 -2.09
N VAL A 134 -5.06 6.48 -0.79
CA VAL A 134 -5.12 5.14 -0.20
C VAL A 134 -6.54 4.71 0.14
N LEU A 135 -6.83 3.44 -0.18
CA LEU A 135 -8.01 2.69 0.25
C LEU A 135 -7.50 1.33 0.72
N GLY A 136 -7.71 0.98 1.99
CA GLY A 136 -7.12 -0.21 2.62
C GLY A 136 -7.48 -0.26 4.11
N PRO A 137 -6.52 -0.49 5.04
CA PRO A 137 -6.81 -0.39 6.47
C PRO A 137 -7.21 1.04 6.89
N PRO A 138 -7.73 1.23 8.12
CA PRO A 138 -8.04 2.57 8.64
C PRO A 138 -6.82 3.51 8.61
N ARG A 139 -7.09 4.82 8.51
CA ARG A 139 -6.07 5.89 8.48
C ARG A 139 -4.95 5.71 9.51
N ALA A 140 -5.30 5.38 10.75
CA ALA A 140 -4.33 5.17 11.83
C ALA A 140 -3.29 4.07 11.53
N ALA A 141 -3.62 3.06 10.71
CA ALA A 141 -2.67 2.04 10.28
C ALA A 141 -1.61 2.60 9.32
N TYR A 142 -1.99 3.53 8.44
CA TYR A 142 -1.05 4.24 7.56
C TYR A 142 -0.18 5.22 8.36
N GLU A 143 -0.77 5.97 9.30
CA GLU A 143 -0.03 6.92 10.16
C GLU A 143 0.99 6.22 11.07
N ALA A 144 0.75 4.96 11.41
CA ALA A 144 1.70 4.17 12.18
C ALA A 144 2.95 3.74 11.39
N VAL A 145 2.97 3.90 10.05
CA VAL A 145 4.10 3.50 9.19
C VAL A 145 4.62 4.63 8.30
N ALA A 146 3.89 5.72 8.15
CA ALA A 146 4.26 6.90 7.37
C ALA A 146 3.69 8.18 8.00
N PRO A 147 4.34 9.35 7.82
CA PRO A 147 3.79 10.62 8.27
C PRO A 147 2.37 10.87 7.73
N PRO A 148 1.48 11.51 8.52
CA PRO A 148 0.08 11.72 8.16
C PRO A 148 -0.09 12.64 6.93
N ASP A 149 0.94 13.43 6.62
CA ASP A 149 1.05 14.28 5.45
C ASP A 149 1.76 13.60 4.27
N ALA A 150 2.05 12.29 4.32
CA ALA A 150 2.66 11.57 3.18
C ALA A 150 1.63 10.97 2.21
N PHE A 151 0.34 11.00 2.54
CA PHE A 151 -0.72 10.33 1.78
C PHE A 151 -2.08 11.02 1.95
N VAL A 152 -3.01 10.71 1.04
CA VAL A 152 -4.42 11.13 1.12
C VAL A 152 -5.26 9.89 1.43
N HIS A 153 -6.03 9.88 2.51
CA HIS A 153 -6.92 8.77 2.84
C HIS A 153 -8.31 9.03 2.25
N VAL A 154 -8.91 8.02 1.60
CA VAL A 154 -10.22 8.22 0.95
C VAL A 154 -11.33 8.51 1.96
N ASP A 155 -11.23 7.99 3.18
CA ASP A 155 -12.20 8.21 4.25
C ASP A 155 -12.08 9.60 4.92
N ASP A 156 -11.12 10.43 4.53
CA ASP A 156 -11.07 11.84 4.95
C ASP A 156 -12.18 12.69 4.28
N PHE A 157 -12.92 12.11 3.32
CA PHE A 157 -13.90 12.79 2.49
C PHE A 157 -15.28 12.13 2.60
N GLY A 158 -16.34 12.95 2.58
CA GLY A 158 -17.72 12.46 2.63
C GLY A 158 -18.19 11.84 1.32
N SER A 159 -17.51 12.13 0.20
CA SER A 159 -17.85 11.57 -1.10
C SER A 159 -16.66 11.50 -2.08
N ALA A 160 -16.79 10.66 -3.12
CA ALA A 160 -15.83 10.62 -4.22
C ALA A 160 -15.72 11.96 -4.97
N ARG A 161 -16.80 12.76 -4.97
CA ARG A 161 -16.80 14.11 -5.55
C ARG A 161 -15.96 15.08 -4.74
N GLU A 162 -16.06 15.03 -3.42
CA GLU A 162 -15.21 15.83 -2.52
C GLU A 162 -13.74 15.43 -2.63
N LEU A 163 -13.44 14.13 -2.66
CA LEU A 163 -12.09 13.63 -2.91
C LEU A 163 -11.56 14.14 -4.26
N ALA A 164 -12.35 14.04 -5.33
CA ALA A 164 -11.95 14.54 -6.64
C ALA A 164 -11.68 16.06 -6.63
N ALA A 165 -12.57 16.84 -6.02
CA ALA A 165 -12.41 18.29 -5.91
C ALA A 165 -11.15 18.66 -5.11
N PHE A 166 -10.86 17.94 -4.02
CA PHE A 166 -9.64 18.13 -3.24
C PHE A 166 -8.38 17.84 -4.05
N LEU A 167 -8.34 16.71 -4.77
CA LEU A 167 -7.19 16.32 -5.58
C LEU A 167 -6.97 17.27 -6.77
N ALA A 168 -8.03 17.65 -7.48
CA ALA A 168 -7.97 18.54 -8.63
C ALA A 168 -7.68 20.01 -8.24
N GLY A 169 -8.18 20.45 -7.09
CA GLY A 169 -7.98 21.81 -6.58
C GLY A 169 -6.64 22.03 -5.86
N MET A 170 -5.81 20.98 -5.72
CA MET A 170 -4.57 21.06 -4.96
C MET A 170 -3.48 21.83 -5.72
N ASN A 171 -3.18 23.05 -5.22
CA ASN A 171 -2.10 23.87 -5.75
C ASN A 171 -0.70 23.24 -5.53
N GLU A 172 0.31 23.80 -6.18
CA GLU A 172 1.70 23.30 -6.12
C GLU A 172 2.29 23.30 -4.71
N SER A 173 2.05 24.35 -3.91
CA SER A 173 2.66 24.46 -2.57
C SER A 173 2.08 23.41 -1.62
N CYS A 174 0.77 23.21 -1.61
CA CYS A 174 0.10 22.15 -0.87
C CYS A 174 0.56 20.76 -1.34
N TYR A 175 0.64 20.54 -2.65
CA TYR A 175 1.10 19.27 -3.22
C TYR A 175 2.54 18.93 -2.78
N ARG A 176 3.44 19.92 -2.79
CA ARG A 176 4.85 19.71 -2.38
C ARG A 176 5.00 19.33 -0.91
N ARG A 177 4.09 19.75 -0.03
CA ARG A 177 4.12 19.35 1.39
C ARG A 177 4.04 17.84 1.57
N TYR A 178 3.37 17.12 0.67
CA TYR A 178 3.28 15.66 0.73
C TYR A 178 4.63 14.92 0.58
N PHE A 179 5.68 15.65 0.27
CA PHE A 179 7.03 15.14 0.06
C PHE A 179 8.02 15.57 1.14
N ALA A 180 7.60 16.32 2.16
CA ALA A 180 8.48 16.79 3.24
C ALA A 180 9.18 15.64 3.98
N TRP A 181 8.51 14.49 4.10
CA TRP A 181 9.09 13.28 4.70
C TRP A 181 10.37 12.80 3.99
N ARG A 182 10.57 13.12 2.71
CA ARG A 182 11.71 12.65 1.91
C ARG A 182 13.04 13.25 2.35
N ASP A 183 13.01 14.40 3.02
CA ASP A 183 14.21 15.04 3.56
C ASP A 183 14.82 14.21 4.70
N ARG A 184 13.97 13.46 5.42
CA ARG A 184 14.38 12.65 6.58
C ARG A 184 14.41 11.16 6.26
N PHE A 185 13.65 10.72 5.27
CA PHE A 185 13.43 9.30 5.02
C PHE A 185 13.55 8.87 3.56
N ARG A 186 13.83 7.57 3.38
CA ARG A 186 13.74 6.87 2.10
C ARG A 186 12.87 5.63 2.26
N VAL A 187 12.25 5.20 1.17
CA VAL A 187 11.49 3.94 1.13
C VAL A 187 12.46 2.77 1.02
N ARG A 188 12.39 1.83 1.97
CA ARG A 188 12.97 0.49 1.87
C ARG A 188 11.87 -0.50 1.50
N LEU A 189 12.11 -1.31 0.48
CA LEU A 189 11.20 -2.37 0.04
C LEU A 189 11.74 -3.73 0.48
N PHE A 190 10.84 -4.62 0.88
CA PHE A 190 11.17 -6.02 1.20
C PHE A 190 10.69 -6.93 0.08
N SER A 191 11.30 -6.86 -1.11
CA SER A 191 10.86 -7.63 -2.28
C SER A 191 11.51 -9.01 -2.39
N ASP A 192 12.64 -9.25 -1.72
CA ASP A 192 13.37 -10.52 -1.77
C ASP A 192 12.91 -11.46 -0.64
N TRP A 193 12.45 -12.66 -1.01
CA TRP A 193 12.06 -13.68 -0.03
C TRP A 193 13.20 -14.14 0.87
N ARG A 194 14.45 -14.08 0.41
CA ARG A 194 15.62 -14.41 1.23
C ARG A 194 15.72 -13.46 2.42
N GLU A 195 15.58 -12.16 2.19
CA GLU A 195 15.55 -11.15 3.27
C GLU A 195 14.39 -11.37 4.23
N ARG A 196 13.20 -11.70 3.71
CA ARG A 196 12.02 -12.01 4.53
C ARG A 196 12.24 -13.22 5.42
N PHE A 197 12.88 -14.29 4.93
CA PHE A 197 13.20 -15.45 5.74
C PHE A 197 14.35 -15.19 6.73
N CYS A 198 15.29 -14.30 6.42
CA CYS A 198 16.30 -13.86 7.40
C CYS A 198 15.66 -13.21 8.64
N ALA A 199 14.46 -12.63 8.53
CA ALA A 199 13.72 -12.12 9.69
C ALA A 199 13.37 -13.23 10.70
N ILE A 200 13.21 -14.48 10.23
CA ILE A 200 13.01 -15.64 11.11
C ILE A 200 14.23 -15.82 12.00
N CYS A 201 15.43 -15.79 11.43
CA CYS A 201 16.68 -15.96 12.19
C CYS A 201 16.83 -14.92 13.29
N ALA A 202 16.49 -13.65 12.99
CA ALA A 202 16.55 -12.56 13.95
C ALA A 202 15.52 -12.70 15.09
N ARG A 203 14.35 -13.31 14.83
CA ARG A 203 13.28 -13.47 15.82
C ARG A 203 13.34 -14.79 16.58
N PHE A 204 13.90 -15.84 15.99
CA PHE A 204 13.88 -17.21 16.49
C PHE A 204 14.24 -17.38 17.98
N PRO A 205 15.25 -16.68 18.54
CA PRO A 205 15.57 -16.78 19.96
C PRO A 205 14.43 -16.33 20.90
N GLN A 206 13.57 -15.43 20.43
CA GLN A 206 12.49 -14.80 21.21
C GLN A 206 11.12 -15.44 20.91
N LEU A 207 11.04 -16.38 19.97
CA LEU A 207 9.77 -16.98 19.58
C LEU A 207 9.23 -17.93 20.66
N PRO A 208 7.93 -17.83 21.01
CA PRO A 208 7.33 -18.66 22.04
C PRO A 208 7.32 -20.13 21.63
N ARG A 209 7.87 -21.01 22.47
CA ARG A 209 8.06 -22.43 22.14
C ARG A 209 6.80 -23.29 22.32
N GLY A 210 5.90 -22.89 23.22
CA GLY A 210 4.66 -23.63 23.52
C GLY A 210 3.40 -23.09 22.82
N GLN A 211 3.52 -22.02 22.04
CA GLN A 211 2.38 -21.42 21.34
C GLN A 211 1.94 -22.29 20.17
N VAL A 212 0.63 -22.38 19.96
CA VAL A 212 0.00 -22.97 18.78
C VAL A 212 -1.22 -22.13 18.40
N TYR A 213 -1.35 -21.78 17.12
CA TYR A 213 -2.54 -21.10 16.61
C TYR A 213 -3.70 -22.09 16.46
N GLN A 214 -4.60 -22.12 17.45
CA GLN A 214 -5.83 -22.91 17.41
C GLN A 214 -6.88 -22.31 16.45
N ASP A 215 -6.83 -20.99 16.25
CA ASP A 215 -7.68 -20.31 15.28
C ASP A 215 -6.86 -19.33 14.44
N LEU A 216 -6.03 -19.89 13.55
CA LEU A 216 -5.23 -19.10 12.62
C LEU A 216 -6.11 -18.28 11.65
N GLU A 217 -7.26 -18.83 11.27
CA GLU A 217 -8.20 -18.15 10.37
C GLU A 217 -8.85 -16.95 11.06
N GLY A 218 -9.39 -17.14 12.27
CA GLY A 218 -9.95 -16.06 13.07
C GLY A 218 -8.90 -15.01 13.41
N TRP A 219 -7.71 -15.41 13.84
CA TRP A 219 -6.60 -14.47 14.05
C TRP A 219 -6.32 -13.63 12.81
N PHE A 220 -6.26 -14.25 11.63
CA PHE A 220 -5.89 -13.52 10.42
C PHE A 220 -7.00 -12.57 9.94
N GLN A 221 -8.27 -12.93 10.17
CA GLN A 221 -9.44 -12.14 9.81
C GLN A 221 -9.76 -11.00 10.80
N ALA A 222 -9.20 -11.03 12.01
CA ALA A 222 -9.43 -10.04 13.07
C ALA A 222 -8.81 -8.67 12.78
#